data_AF-A0A3D1EQ38-F1
#
_entry.id   AF-A0A3D1EQ38-F1
#
_cell.length_a   1.000
_cell.length_b   1.000
_cell.length_c   1.000
_cell.angle_alpha   90.00
_cell.angle_beta   90.00
_cell.angle_gamma   90.00
#
_symmetry.space_group_name_H-M   'P 1'
#
loop_
_entity.id
_entity.type
_entity.pdbx_description
1 polymer ?
#
loop_
_entity_poly.entity_id
_entity_poly.type
_entity_poly.pdbx_seq_one_letter_code
_entity_poly.pdbx_strand_id
1 'polypeptide(L)'
;MISTLLASLAFTAAEPAALQTSASIPEVAIASKRLDTLVTAVKAAGLVDALAGDGPFTVFAPTDTAFARLGEEALQSLLQPEAKPVLTRILTHHVVAGRFDANRILSGETSLKTLAGTTLELDLVRGRVFVGEDVVVETTDVTASNGVVHLIDRVLMPPPLPLSPCQAFLERALRRGVPLYNDGDPISCAAVYATALDAVLNTDTWGIPEKARKRLLGEFNRVVDMHEPRDQAWAYREIIDTLLASEDMMMTSTS
;
A
#
# COMPACT_ATOMS: atom_id res chain seq x y z
N MET A 1 32.85 -56.30 -51.04
CA MET A 1 32.86 -54.84 -51.25
C MET A 1 31.57 -54.28 -50.66
N ILE A 2 31.74 -53.39 -49.67
CA ILE A 2 30.90 -52.24 -49.30
C ILE A 2 29.41 -52.50 -48.95
N SER A 3 29.15 -52.54 -47.65
CA SER A 3 27.84 -52.38 -47.01
C SER A 3 27.55 -50.88 -46.85
N THR A 4 26.45 -50.38 -47.42
CA THR A 4 26.10 -48.95 -47.42
C THR A 4 25.07 -48.68 -46.32
N LEU A 5 25.49 -47.98 -45.26
CA LEU A 5 24.63 -47.55 -44.16
C LEU A 5 23.93 -46.23 -44.55
N LEU A 6 22.60 -46.23 -44.61
CA LEU A 6 21.77 -45.02 -44.76
C LEU A 6 21.61 -44.36 -43.39
N ALA A 7 22.25 -43.21 -43.18
CA ALA A 7 22.04 -42.36 -42.01
C ALA A 7 20.81 -41.47 -42.24
N SER A 8 19.76 -41.70 -41.46
CA SER A 8 18.56 -40.87 -41.41
C SER A 8 18.85 -39.61 -40.58
N LEU A 9 18.83 -38.44 -41.21
CA LEU A 9 18.96 -37.14 -40.54
C LEU A 9 17.60 -36.77 -39.94
N ALA A 10 17.47 -36.88 -38.61
CA ALA A 10 16.36 -36.30 -37.88
C ALA A 10 16.53 -34.78 -37.86
N PHE A 11 15.61 -34.06 -38.51
CA PHE A 11 15.52 -32.60 -38.42
C PHE A 11 14.78 -32.27 -37.12
N THR A 12 15.53 -32.02 -36.04
CA THR A 12 14.96 -31.48 -34.80
C THR A 12 14.58 -30.03 -35.05
N ALA A 13 13.27 -29.77 -35.18
CA ALA A 13 12.74 -28.42 -35.16
C ALA A 13 13.03 -27.81 -33.78
N ALA A 14 13.91 -26.81 -33.74
CA ALA A 14 14.15 -26.01 -32.54
C ALA A 14 12.87 -25.22 -32.22
N GLU A 15 12.23 -25.60 -31.11
CA GLU A 15 11.14 -24.88 -30.49
C GLU A 15 11.63 -23.46 -30.13
N PRO A 16 10.87 -22.39 -30.41
CA PRO A 16 11.31 -21.04 -30.10
C PRO A 16 11.37 -20.89 -28.59
N ALA A 17 12.59 -20.82 -28.05
CA ALA A 17 12.84 -20.50 -26.66
C ALA A 17 12.17 -19.16 -26.33
N ALA A 18 11.19 -19.20 -25.44
CA ALA A 18 10.60 -18.00 -24.86
C ALA A 18 11.74 -17.13 -24.29
N LEU A 19 11.83 -15.88 -24.75
CA LEU A 19 12.74 -14.88 -24.21
C LEU A 19 12.45 -14.70 -22.72
N GLN A 20 13.17 -15.41 -21.86
CA GLN A 20 13.13 -15.19 -20.43
C GLN A 20 13.81 -13.85 -20.16
N THR A 21 13.00 -12.83 -19.91
CA THR A 21 13.47 -11.55 -19.41
C THR A 21 14.16 -11.78 -18.07
N SER A 22 15.49 -11.61 -18.03
CA SER A 22 16.27 -11.63 -16.79
C SER A 22 15.98 -10.43 -15.88
N ALA A 23 15.17 -9.48 -16.36
CA ALA A 23 14.82 -8.25 -15.69
C ALA A 23 13.79 -8.47 -14.58
N SER A 24 14.07 -7.94 -13.40
CA SER A 24 13.16 -7.88 -12.24
C SER A 24 12.01 -6.91 -12.47
N ILE A 25 10.97 -6.96 -11.62
CA ILE A 25 9.81 -6.07 -11.72
C ILE A 25 10.20 -4.58 -11.78
N PRO A 26 11.10 -4.05 -10.93
CA PRO A 26 11.53 -2.66 -11.04
C PRO A 26 12.23 -2.34 -12.37
N GLU A 27 13.03 -3.27 -12.90
CA GLU A 27 13.73 -3.08 -14.18
C GLU A 27 12.77 -3.10 -15.36
N VAL A 28 11.76 -3.97 -15.34
CA VAL A 28 10.66 -3.98 -16.33
C VAL A 28 9.88 -2.67 -16.27
N ALA A 29 9.63 -2.13 -15.07
CA ALA A 29 8.96 -0.85 -14.91
C ALA A 29 9.79 0.32 -15.48
N ILE A 30 11.11 0.34 -15.22
CA ILE A 30 12.02 1.37 -15.75
C ILE A 30 12.17 1.29 -17.27
N ALA A 31 12.15 0.08 -17.84
CA ALA A 31 12.21 -0.10 -19.30
C ALA A 31 10.91 0.32 -20.01
N SER A 32 9.81 0.46 -19.27
CA SER A 32 8.50 0.82 -19.81
C SER A 32 8.29 2.34 -19.82
N LYS A 33 8.05 2.91 -21.01
CA LYS A 33 7.68 4.34 -21.19
C LYS A 33 6.28 4.70 -20.68
N ARG A 34 5.58 3.78 -20.02
CA ARG A 34 4.19 3.95 -19.55
C ARG A 34 4.07 3.92 -18.02
N LEU A 35 5.19 3.74 -17.31
CA LEU A 35 5.24 3.51 -15.87
C LEU A 35 6.16 4.50 -15.14
N ASP A 36 6.51 5.62 -15.78
CA ASP A 36 7.48 6.58 -15.23
C ASP A 36 6.99 7.19 -13.90
N THR A 37 5.69 7.46 -13.80
CA THR A 37 5.05 7.97 -12.57
C THR A 37 5.09 6.93 -11.45
N LEU A 38 4.85 5.66 -11.79
CA LEU A 38 4.91 4.56 -10.82
C LEU A 38 6.33 4.37 -10.28
N VAL A 39 7.34 4.40 -11.14
CA VAL A 39 8.75 4.30 -10.74
C VAL A 39 9.13 5.43 -9.77
N THR A 40 8.65 6.65 -10.04
CA THR A 40 8.86 7.81 -9.15
C THR A 40 8.20 7.60 -7.79
N ALA A 41 6.94 7.14 -7.76
CA ALA A 41 6.22 6.84 -6.53
C ALA A 41 6.89 5.72 -5.70
N VAL A 42 7.31 4.64 -6.34
CA VAL A 42 8.00 3.50 -5.67
C VAL A 42 9.34 3.94 -5.06
N LYS A 43 10.08 4.81 -5.75
CA LYS A 43 11.31 5.42 -5.21
C LYS A 43 11.02 6.33 -4.01
N ALA A 44 10.00 7.18 -4.08
CA ALA A 44 9.60 8.06 -2.98
C ALA A 44 9.15 7.25 -1.73
N ALA A 45 8.45 6.13 -1.95
CA ALA A 45 8.03 5.23 -0.88
C ALA A 45 9.17 4.36 -0.31
N GLY A 46 10.27 4.18 -1.06
CA GLY A 46 11.39 3.31 -0.68
C GLY A 46 11.08 1.82 -0.82
N LEU A 47 10.24 1.44 -1.79
CA LEU A 47 9.80 0.05 -2.01
C LEU A 47 10.59 -0.69 -3.10
N VAL A 48 11.61 -0.06 -3.70
CA VAL A 48 12.39 -0.64 -4.80
C VAL A 48 13.00 -1.98 -4.40
N ASP A 49 13.66 -2.04 -3.25
CA ASP A 49 14.34 -3.26 -2.77
C ASP A 49 13.34 -4.37 -2.43
N ALA A 50 12.17 -4.00 -1.87
CA ALA A 50 11.11 -4.96 -1.57
C ALA A 50 10.54 -5.60 -2.84
N LEU A 51 10.36 -4.83 -3.92
CA LEU A 51 9.88 -5.32 -5.21
C LEU A 51 10.97 -5.99 -6.06
N ALA A 52 12.25 -5.82 -5.70
CA ALA A 52 13.38 -6.52 -6.31
C ALA A 52 13.70 -7.87 -5.64
N GLY A 53 13.06 -8.18 -4.50
CA GLY A 53 13.26 -9.45 -3.79
C GLY A 53 12.87 -10.69 -4.60
N ASP A 54 13.19 -11.87 -4.04
CA ASP A 54 13.14 -13.17 -4.75
C ASP A 54 11.75 -13.57 -5.31
N GLY A 55 10.67 -12.93 -4.85
CA GLY A 55 9.32 -13.19 -5.36
C GLY A 55 8.84 -14.62 -5.08
N PRO A 56 7.81 -15.11 -5.79
CA PRO A 56 7.12 -14.44 -6.90
C PRO A 56 6.14 -13.35 -6.42
N PHE A 57 6.08 -12.24 -7.16
CA PHE A 57 5.07 -11.20 -6.98
C PHE A 57 4.19 -11.04 -8.21
N THR A 58 2.96 -10.58 -8.01
CA THR A 58 2.09 -10.07 -9.08
C THR A 58 1.81 -8.61 -8.81
N VAL A 59 2.14 -7.74 -9.76
CA VAL A 59 1.98 -6.29 -9.62
C VAL A 59 0.97 -5.79 -10.64
N PHE A 60 -0.10 -5.17 -10.15
CA PHE A 60 -1.03 -4.41 -10.98
C PHE A 60 -0.49 -3.00 -11.13
N ALA A 61 0.22 -2.70 -12.22
CA ALA A 61 0.96 -1.46 -12.41
C ALA A 61 0.08 -0.40 -13.10
N PRO A 62 -0.32 0.68 -12.41
CA PRO A 62 -1.06 1.78 -13.04
C PRO A 62 -0.16 2.50 -14.04
N THR A 63 -0.72 2.72 -15.22
CA THR A 63 -0.08 3.46 -16.31
C THR A 63 -0.01 4.96 -16.00
N ASP A 64 0.84 5.71 -16.69
CA ASP A 64 0.88 7.17 -16.56
C ASP A 64 -0.49 7.81 -16.89
N THR A 65 -1.27 7.21 -17.79
CA THR A 65 -2.66 7.59 -18.06
C THR A 65 -3.60 7.32 -16.89
N ALA A 66 -3.35 6.28 -16.10
CA ALA A 66 -4.09 5.99 -14.87
C ALA A 66 -3.81 7.06 -13.80
N PHE A 67 -2.56 7.49 -13.66
CA PHE A 67 -2.20 8.58 -12.75
C PHE A 67 -2.74 9.93 -13.21
N ALA A 68 -2.76 10.21 -14.52
CA ALA A 68 -3.36 11.43 -15.05
C ALA A 68 -4.86 11.53 -14.72
N ARG A 69 -5.57 10.40 -14.67
CA ARG A 69 -6.99 10.33 -14.26
C ARG A 69 -7.21 10.60 -12.77
N LEU A 70 -6.22 10.33 -11.92
CA LEU A 70 -6.29 10.66 -10.49
C LEU A 70 -6.26 12.18 -10.25
N GLY A 71 -5.63 12.92 -11.17
CA GLY A 71 -5.45 14.36 -11.11
C GLY A 71 -4.10 14.76 -10.50
N GLU A 72 -3.51 15.83 -11.04
CA GLU A 72 -2.18 16.30 -10.63
C GLU A 72 -2.13 16.73 -9.17
N GLU A 73 -3.19 17.36 -8.65
CA GLU A 73 -3.26 17.81 -7.25
C GLU A 73 -3.22 16.65 -6.25
N ALA A 74 -3.95 15.57 -6.55
CA ALA A 74 -3.98 14.37 -5.73
C ALA A 74 -2.62 13.66 -5.78
N LEU A 75 -2.00 13.56 -6.96
CA LEU A 75 -0.67 12.97 -7.12
C LEU A 75 0.40 13.78 -6.36
N GLN A 76 0.39 15.10 -6.49
CA GLN A 76 1.31 15.99 -5.75
C GLN A 76 1.17 15.79 -4.24
N SER A 77 -0.06 15.69 -3.75
CA SER A 77 -0.34 15.45 -2.33
C SER A 77 0.16 14.08 -1.87
N LEU A 78 0.06 13.03 -2.70
CA LEU A 78 0.55 11.69 -2.39
C LEU A 78 2.09 11.58 -2.41
N LEU A 79 2.78 12.44 -3.17
CA LEU A 79 4.23 12.48 -3.25
C LEU A 79 4.89 13.30 -2.13
N GLN A 80 4.10 13.99 -1.30
CA GLN A 80 4.63 14.71 -0.14
C GLN A 80 5.21 13.73 0.90
N PRO A 81 6.31 14.09 1.60
CA PRO A 81 6.90 13.25 2.64
C PRO A 81 5.91 12.82 3.72
N GLU A 82 4.97 13.70 4.08
CA GLU A 82 3.93 13.48 5.07
C GLU A 82 2.92 12.42 4.62
N ALA A 83 2.73 12.26 3.32
CA ALA A 83 1.85 11.27 2.72
C ALA A 83 2.54 9.92 2.47
N LYS A 84 3.83 9.77 2.78
CA LYS A 84 4.58 8.53 2.57
C LYS A 84 3.88 7.27 3.14
N PRO A 85 3.28 7.26 4.34
CA PRO A 85 2.55 6.08 4.82
C PRO A 85 1.34 5.72 3.95
N VAL A 86 0.63 6.74 3.45
CA VAL A 86 -0.51 6.58 2.55
C VAL A 86 -0.03 6.06 1.19
N LEU A 87 1.03 6.64 0.64
CA LEU A 87 1.63 6.21 -0.61
C LEU A 87 2.12 4.75 -0.54
N THR A 88 2.84 4.39 0.52
CA THR A 88 3.29 3.01 0.75
C THR A 88 2.11 2.05 0.76
N ARG A 89 1.01 2.39 1.44
CA ARG A 89 -0.20 1.57 1.50
C ARG A 89 -0.88 1.43 0.14
N ILE A 90 -0.97 2.51 -0.63
CA ILE A 90 -1.50 2.47 -2.00
C ILE A 90 -0.62 1.55 -2.85
N LEU A 91 0.70 1.70 -2.80
CA LEU A 91 1.61 0.88 -3.60
C LEU A 91 1.57 -0.60 -3.19
N THR A 92 1.52 -0.92 -1.90
CA THR A 92 1.40 -2.32 -1.45
C THR A 92 0.03 -2.93 -1.70
N HIS A 93 -1.01 -2.11 -1.93
CA HIS A 93 -2.31 -2.57 -2.39
C HIS A 93 -2.30 -3.05 -3.85
N HIS A 94 -1.37 -2.54 -4.67
CA HIS A 94 -1.19 -3.00 -6.05
C HIS A 94 -0.38 -4.29 -6.17
N VAL A 95 0.19 -4.79 -5.05
CA VAL A 95 1.13 -5.90 -5.04
C VAL A 95 0.50 -7.10 -4.33
N VAL A 96 0.55 -8.24 -4.99
CA VAL A 96 0.07 -9.53 -4.48
C VAL A 96 1.25 -10.49 -4.38
N ALA A 97 1.35 -11.21 -3.26
CA ALA A 97 2.33 -12.27 -3.11
C ALA A 97 1.87 -13.52 -3.88
N GLY A 98 2.75 -14.08 -4.73
CA GLY A 98 2.42 -15.18 -5.62
C GLY A 98 2.45 -14.77 -7.09
N ARG A 99 2.50 -15.78 -7.97
CA ARG A 99 2.41 -15.60 -9.42
C ARG A 99 0.98 -15.87 -9.88
N PHE A 100 0.31 -14.81 -10.33
CA PHE A 100 -1.04 -14.85 -10.90
C PHE A 100 -0.98 -14.27 -12.31
N ASP A 101 -0.80 -15.15 -13.29
CA ASP A 101 -0.96 -14.79 -14.70
C ASP A 101 -2.46 -14.74 -15.07
N ALA A 102 -2.77 -14.22 -16.26
CA ALA A 102 -4.14 -14.12 -16.73
C ALA A 102 -4.81 -15.50 -16.75
N ASN A 103 -4.12 -16.56 -17.18
CA ASN A 103 -4.70 -17.90 -17.21
C ASN A 103 -5.12 -18.39 -15.82
N ARG A 104 -4.28 -18.18 -14.79
CA ARG A 104 -4.64 -18.53 -13.42
C ARG A 104 -5.80 -17.70 -12.89
N ILE A 105 -5.80 -16.39 -13.16
CA ILE A 105 -6.92 -15.52 -12.80
C ILE A 105 -8.21 -16.01 -13.46
N LEU A 106 -8.15 -16.33 -14.76
CA LEU A 106 -9.29 -16.80 -15.54
C LEU A 106 -9.78 -18.20 -15.11
N SER A 107 -8.95 -18.99 -14.44
CA SER A 107 -9.26 -20.36 -14.01
C SER A 107 -10.09 -20.43 -12.72
N GLY A 108 -10.41 -19.29 -12.09
CA GLY A 108 -11.35 -19.23 -10.97
C GLY A 108 -10.92 -18.41 -9.76
N GLU A 109 -9.84 -17.61 -9.85
CA GLU A 109 -9.50 -16.68 -8.77
C GLU A 109 -10.50 -15.53 -8.78
N THR A 110 -11.30 -15.41 -7.72
CA THR A 110 -12.28 -14.32 -7.57
C THR A 110 -11.74 -13.18 -6.70
N SER A 111 -10.69 -13.41 -5.92
CA SER A 111 -10.09 -12.39 -5.08
C SER A 111 -8.61 -12.68 -4.77
N LEU A 112 -7.82 -11.64 -4.55
CA LEU A 112 -6.40 -11.74 -4.23
C LEU A 112 -6.05 -10.92 -2.98
N LYS A 113 -5.27 -11.51 -2.08
CA LYS A 113 -4.76 -10.80 -0.90
C LYS A 113 -3.49 -10.01 -1.25
N THR A 114 -3.53 -8.71 -0.97
CA THR A 114 -2.45 -7.76 -1.24
C THR A 114 -1.42 -7.71 -0.10
N LEU A 115 -0.24 -7.16 -0.37
CA LEU A 115 0.77 -6.87 0.66
C LEU A 115 0.31 -5.79 1.64
N ALA A 116 -0.65 -4.94 1.26
CA ALA A 116 -1.31 -4.00 2.17
C ALA A 116 -2.25 -4.67 3.20
N GLY A 117 -2.43 -6.00 3.15
CA GLY A 117 -3.36 -6.74 4.02
C GLY A 117 -4.82 -6.64 3.60
N THR A 118 -5.10 -5.92 2.51
CA THR A 118 -6.43 -5.75 1.88
C THR A 118 -6.68 -6.80 0.80
N THR A 119 -7.92 -6.91 0.34
CA THR A 119 -8.34 -7.82 -0.74
C THR A 119 -8.64 -7.03 -2.01
N LEU A 120 -8.19 -7.57 -3.16
CA LEU A 120 -8.61 -7.14 -4.49
C LEU A 120 -9.63 -8.15 -5.01
N GLU A 121 -10.83 -7.69 -5.31
CA GLU A 121 -11.83 -8.50 -6.03
C GLU A 121 -11.46 -8.57 -7.51
N LEU A 122 -11.68 -9.72 -8.13
CA LEU A 122 -11.41 -9.99 -9.53
C LEU A 122 -12.71 -10.32 -10.24
N ASP A 123 -12.99 -9.57 -11.31
CA ASP A 123 -14.17 -9.76 -12.13
C ASP A 123 -13.79 -10.09 -13.57
N LEU A 124 -14.51 -11.05 -14.15
CA LEU A 124 -14.35 -11.42 -15.55
C LEU A 124 -15.56 -10.96 -16.35
N VAL A 125 -15.36 -9.96 -17.20
CA VAL A 125 -16.42 -9.47 -18.07
C VAL A 125 -15.97 -9.56 -19.53
N ARG A 126 -16.61 -10.45 -20.28
CA ARG A 126 -16.37 -10.67 -21.73
C ARG A 126 -14.91 -11.00 -22.06
N GLY A 127 -14.26 -11.83 -21.23
CA GLY A 127 -12.87 -12.24 -21.42
C GLY A 127 -11.83 -11.17 -21.07
N ARG A 128 -12.25 -10.08 -20.41
CA ARG A 128 -11.35 -9.09 -19.82
C ARG A 128 -11.35 -9.22 -18.30
N VAL A 129 -10.18 -9.05 -17.71
CA VAL A 129 -9.98 -9.04 -16.26
C VAL A 129 -10.20 -7.62 -15.75
N PHE A 130 -11.05 -7.52 -14.74
CA PHE A 130 -11.30 -6.33 -13.94
C PHE A 130 -10.77 -6.59 -12.53
N VAL A 131 -10.24 -5.55 -11.91
CA VAL A 131 -9.68 -5.60 -10.55
C VAL A 131 -10.33 -4.49 -9.73
N GLY A 132 -10.85 -4.81 -8.56
CA GLY A 132 -11.59 -3.85 -7.72
C GLY A 132 -12.85 -3.30 -8.38
N GLU A 133 -13.27 -2.09 -7.99
CA GLU A 133 -14.51 -1.43 -8.43
C GLU A 133 -14.39 -0.79 -9.84
N ASP A 134 -14.11 -1.56 -10.89
CA ASP A 134 -14.05 -1.13 -12.31
C ASP A 134 -12.67 -0.73 -12.86
N VAL A 135 -11.57 -1.27 -12.34
CA VAL A 135 -10.26 -1.07 -12.97
C VAL A 135 -10.01 -2.13 -14.04
N VAL A 136 -9.71 -1.71 -15.26
CA VAL A 136 -9.47 -2.60 -16.40
C VAL A 136 -7.99 -2.96 -16.47
N VAL A 137 -7.70 -4.25 -16.62
CA VAL A 137 -6.36 -4.71 -16.99
C VAL A 137 -6.17 -4.56 -18.50
N GLU A 138 -5.34 -3.61 -18.92
CA GLU A 138 -5.08 -3.28 -20.33
C GLU A 138 -4.05 -4.20 -20.97
N THR A 139 -3.07 -4.66 -20.20
CA THR A 139 -2.01 -5.56 -20.66
C THR A 139 -1.75 -6.59 -19.59
N THR A 140 -1.90 -7.85 -19.93
CA THR A 140 -1.64 -8.96 -19.01
C THR A 140 -0.27 -9.56 -19.26
N ASP A 141 0.24 -10.27 -18.25
CA ASP A 141 1.32 -11.26 -18.37
C ASP A 141 2.68 -10.69 -18.80
N VAL A 142 2.98 -9.45 -18.44
CA VAL A 142 4.33 -8.90 -18.61
C VAL A 142 5.26 -9.64 -17.66
N THR A 143 6.11 -10.49 -18.23
CA THR A 143 6.97 -11.39 -17.46
C THR A 143 8.19 -10.67 -16.89
N ALA A 144 8.41 -10.84 -15.59
CA ALA A 144 9.62 -10.41 -14.88
C ALA A 144 10.30 -11.63 -14.23
N SER A 145 11.58 -11.52 -13.91
CA SER A 145 12.35 -12.62 -13.31
C SER A 145 11.81 -13.05 -11.94
N ASN A 146 11.22 -12.12 -11.19
CA ASN A 146 10.63 -12.34 -9.86
C ASN A 146 9.10 -12.21 -9.83
N GLY A 147 8.41 -12.31 -10.98
CA GLY A 147 6.96 -12.18 -10.98
C GLY A 147 6.28 -11.90 -12.32
N VAL A 148 5.07 -11.35 -12.23
CA VAL A 148 4.25 -10.92 -13.37
C VAL A 148 3.73 -9.51 -13.12
N VAL A 149 3.72 -8.68 -14.16
CA VAL A 149 3.16 -7.34 -14.14
C VAL A 149 1.95 -7.27 -15.05
N HIS A 150 0.85 -6.71 -14.55
CA HIS A 150 -0.38 -6.44 -15.29
C HIS A 150 -0.59 -4.92 -15.33
N LEU A 151 -0.71 -4.32 -16.51
CA LEU A 151 -0.93 -2.87 -16.61
C LEU A 151 -2.42 -2.56 -16.46
N ILE A 152 -2.71 -1.53 -15.66
CA ILE A 152 -4.08 -1.11 -15.36
C ILE A 152 -4.35 0.35 -15.75
N ASP A 153 -5.61 0.66 -16.01
CA ASP A 153 -6.07 1.96 -16.51
C ASP A 153 -6.46 2.97 -15.42
N ARG A 154 -6.44 2.56 -14.14
CA ARG A 154 -6.73 3.38 -12.95
C ARG A 154 -5.87 2.94 -11.76
N VAL A 155 -5.61 3.87 -10.84
CA VAL A 155 -4.95 3.57 -9.57
C VAL A 155 -5.93 2.84 -8.65
N LEU A 156 -5.53 1.69 -8.11
CA LEU A 156 -6.28 0.94 -7.11
C LEU A 156 -6.18 1.67 -5.77
N MET A 157 -7.31 2.16 -5.29
CA MET A 157 -7.39 2.80 -3.98
C MET A 157 -7.72 1.75 -2.93
N PRO A 158 -6.85 1.53 -1.93
CA PRO A 158 -7.19 0.60 -0.85
C PRO A 158 -8.43 1.12 -0.11
N PRO A 159 -9.30 0.23 0.39
CA PRO A 159 -10.42 0.63 1.23
C PRO A 159 -9.93 1.46 2.42
N PRO A 160 -10.76 2.26 3.10
CA PRO A 160 -10.36 2.89 4.35
C PRO A 160 -9.78 1.85 5.32
N LEU A 161 -8.80 2.23 6.13
CA LEU A 161 -8.32 1.34 7.19
C LEU A 161 -9.53 0.93 8.06
N PRO A 162 -9.67 -0.35 8.45
CA PRO A 162 -10.64 -0.73 9.46
C PRO A 162 -10.16 -0.21 10.82
N LEU A 163 -10.38 1.08 11.06
CA LEU A 163 -10.00 1.75 12.29
C LEU A 163 -11.08 1.46 13.35
N SER A 164 -10.67 1.15 14.58
CA SER A 164 -11.60 1.19 15.70
C SER A 164 -12.17 2.63 15.85
N PRO A 165 -13.35 2.83 16.46
CA PRO A 165 -13.91 4.17 16.64
C PRO A 165 -12.93 5.15 17.31
N CYS A 166 -12.17 4.67 18.29
CA CYS A 166 -11.13 5.45 18.96
C CYS A 166 -9.99 5.83 18.01
N GLN A 167 -9.52 4.88 17.21
CA GLN A 167 -8.46 5.10 16.24
C GLN A 167 -8.87 6.14 15.18
N ALA A 168 -10.08 6.03 14.64
CA ALA A 168 -10.62 6.99 13.68
C ALA A 168 -10.74 8.41 14.28
N PHE A 169 -11.12 8.50 15.55
CA PHE A 169 -11.22 9.76 16.28
C PHE A 169 -9.84 10.42 16.48
N LEU A 170 -8.85 9.65 16.94
CA LEU A 170 -7.48 10.13 17.13
C LEU A 170 -6.83 10.55 15.81
N GLU A 171 -7.01 9.77 14.73
CA GLU A 171 -6.52 10.17 13.41
C GLU A 171 -7.14 11.47 12.91
N ARG A 172 -8.42 11.73 13.20
CA ARG A 172 -9.05 13.00 12.88
C ARG A 172 -8.43 14.15 13.66
N ALA A 173 -8.02 13.93 14.91
CA ALA A 173 -7.27 14.93 15.67
C ALA A 173 -5.91 15.20 15.01
N LEU A 174 -5.18 14.15 14.60
CA LEU A 174 -3.91 14.28 13.88
C LEU A 174 -4.05 15.09 12.58
N ARG A 175 -5.05 14.75 11.74
CA ARG A 175 -5.34 15.48 10.49
C ARG A 175 -5.63 16.97 10.72
N ARG A 176 -6.19 17.34 11.87
CA ARG A 176 -6.45 18.74 12.23
C ARG A 176 -5.24 19.43 12.84
N GLY A 177 -4.45 18.74 13.65
CA GLY A 177 -3.32 19.33 14.37
C GLY A 177 -2.05 19.50 13.54
N VAL A 178 -1.74 18.56 12.63
CA VAL A 178 -0.50 18.60 11.84
C VAL A 178 -0.38 19.90 11.02
N PRO A 179 -1.41 20.36 10.28
CA PRO A 179 -1.34 21.64 9.57
C PRO A 179 -1.09 22.83 10.52
N LEU A 180 -1.78 22.88 11.66
CA LEU A 180 -1.62 23.96 12.65
C LEU A 180 -0.17 24.06 13.14
N TYR A 181 0.45 22.91 13.43
CA TYR A 181 1.85 22.88 13.84
C TYR A 181 2.80 23.39 12.74
N ASN A 182 2.58 22.91 11.51
CA ASN A 182 3.40 23.28 10.35
C ASN A 182 3.23 24.76 9.97
N ASP A 183 2.05 25.33 10.19
CA ASP A 183 1.72 26.75 9.98
C ASP A 183 2.27 27.66 11.10
N GLY A 184 2.98 27.10 12.08
CA GLY A 184 3.59 27.85 13.17
C GLY A 184 2.67 28.14 14.36
N ASP A 185 1.54 27.44 14.47
CA ASP A 185 0.59 27.50 15.59
C ASP A 185 0.61 26.20 16.44
N PRO A 186 1.69 25.99 17.23
CA PRO A 186 1.81 24.82 18.10
C PRO A 186 0.81 24.83 19.26
N ILE A 187 0.29 26.00 19.66
CA ILE A 187 -0.68 26.13 20.76
C ILE A 187 -2.01 25.52 20.34
N SER A 188 -2.54 25.90 19.16
CA SER A 188 -3.77 25.30 18.65
C SER A 188 -3.60 23.82 18.33
N CYS A 189 -2.43 23.41 17.85
CA CYS A 189 -2.10 21.99 17.66
C CYS A 189 -2.17 21.21 18.99
N ALA A 190 -1.48 21.69 20.03
CA ALA A 190 -1.50 21.09 21.36
C ALA A 190 -2.92 21.01 21.92
N ALA A 191 -3.73 22.05 21.76
CA ALA A 191 -5.12 22.06 22.21
C ALA A 191 -5.98 21.01 21.49
N VAL A 192 -5.81 20.82 20.17
CA VAL A 192 -6.51 19.78 19.41
C VAL A 192 -6.14 18.39 19.92
N TYR A 193 -4.87 18.13 20.17
CA TYR A 193 -4.41 16.83 20.66
C TYR A 193 -4.83 16.58 22.12
N ALA A 194 -4.69 17.58 23.00
CA ALA A 194 -5.11 17.50 24.38
C ALA A 194 -6.61 17.21 24.49
N THR A 195 -7.44 17.92 23.72
CA THR A 195 -8.90 17.70 23.69
C THR A 195 -9.25 16.29 23.23
N ALA A 196 -8.53 15.75 22.24
CA ALA A 196 -8.77 14.40 21.77
C ALA A 196 -8.39 13.35 22.83
N LEU A 197 -7.22 13.51 23.45
CA LEU A 197 -6.76 12.61 24.50
C LEU A 197 -7.66 12.66 25.74
N ASP A 198 -8.12 13.84 26.13
CA ASP A 198 -9.09 14.03 27.21
C ASP A 198 -10.42 13.31 26.91
N ALA A 199 -10.96 13.48 25.69
CA ALA A 199 -12.17 12.76 25.26
C ALA A 199 -11.98 11.23 25.27
N VAL A 200 -10.78 10.75 24.93
CA VAL A 200 -10.42 9.34 25.01
C VAL A 200 -10.38 8.86 26.47
N LEU A 201 -9.78 9.64 27.36
CA LEU A 201 -9.66 9.33 28.79
C LEU A 201 -11.00 9.37 29.54
N ASN A 202 -11.91 10.25 29.15
CA ASN A 202 -13.16 10.50 29.87
C ASN A 202 -14.39 9.78 29.29
N THR A 203 -14.23 9.00 28.21
CA THR A 203 -15.34 8.26 27.60
C THR A 203 -15.08 6.75 27.62
N ASP A 204 -16.10 5.97 28.00
CA ASP A 204 -16.02 4.51 28.11
C ASP A 204 -16.36 3.78 26.80
N THR A 205 -16.96 4.47 25.83
CA THR A 205 -17.41 3.89 24.54
C THR A 205 -16.28 3.53 23.58
N TRP A 206 -15.04 3.90 23.91
CA TRP A 206 -13.86 3.64 23.08
C TRP A 206 -13.36 2.19 23.14
N GLY A 207 -13.81 1.39 24.10
CA GLY A 207 -13.38 -0.01 24.25
C GLY A 207 -11.93 -0.18 24.74
N ILE A 208 -11.34 0.86 25.37
CA ILE A 208 -9.95 0.83 25.84
C ILE A 208 -9.87 0.09 27.18
N PRO A 209 -8.96 -0.88 27.34
CA PRO A 209 -8.74 -1.57 28.62
C PRO A 209 -8.37 -0.62 29.76
N GLU A 210 -8.84 -0.88 30.99
CA GLU A 210 -8.59 -0.02 32.16
C GLU A 210 -7.09 0.20 32.42
N LYS A 211 -6.28 -0.84 32.23
CA LYS A 211 -4.82 -0.75 32.35
C LYS A 211 -4.21 0.25 31.35
N ALA A 212 -4.69 0.22 30.11
CA ALA A 212 -4.27 1.16 29.06
C ALA A 212 -4.73 2.59 29.38
N ARG A 213 -5.99 2.75 29.85
CA ARG A 213 -6.52 4.05 30.30
C ARG A 213 -5.70 4.65 31.45
N LYS A 214 -5.31 3.84 32.44
CA LYS A 214 -4.47 4.29 33.57
C LYS A 214 -3.07 4.72 33.12
N ARG A 215 -2.46 3.97 32.20
CA ARG A 215 -1.18 4.35 31.59
C ARG A 215 -1.32 5.68 30.84
N LEU A 216 -2.35 5.80 30.01
CA LEU A 216 -2.61 7.01 29.24
C LEU A 216 -2.80 8.23 30.14
N LEU A 217 -3.54 8.10 31.24
CA LEU A 217 -3.75 9.19 32.19
C LEU A 217 -2.42 9.67 32.81
N GLY A 218 -1.52 8.74 33.12
CA GLY A 218 -0.19 9.07 33.64
C GLY A 218 0.66 9.83 32.64
N GLU A 219 0.67 9.41 31.38
CA GLU A 219 1.39 10.13 30.30
C GLU A 219 0.76 11.50 30.02
N PHE A 220 -0.57 11.58 29.95
CA PHE A 220 -1.28 12.83 29.71
C PHE A 220 -0.97 13.89 30.78
N ASN A 221 -1.04 13.51 32.06
CA ASN A 221 -0.77 14.44 33.16
C ASN A 221 0.67 14.97 33.16
N ARG A 222 1.64 14.20 32.66
CA ARG A 222 3.03 14.69 32.52
C ARG A 222 3.18 15.80 31.50
N VAL A 223 2.36 15.76 30.45
CA VAL A 223 2.43 16.71 29.32
C VAL A 223 1.66 18.00 29.62
N VAL A 224 0.62 17.94 30.45
CA VAL A 224 -0.18 19.12 30.84
C VAL A 224 0.69 20.23 31.47
N ASP A 225 1.72 19.86 32.24
CA ASP A 225 2.59 20.81 32.94
C ASP A 225 3.74 21.36 32.07
N MET A 226 3.82 20.97 30.80
CA MET A 226 4.84 21.48 29.87
C MET A 226 4.56 22.93 29.47
N HIS A 227 5.58 23.79 29.56
CA HIS A 227 5.44 25.23 29.32
C HIS A 227 5.73 25.63 27.87
N GLU A 228 6.47 24.82 27.12
CA GLU A 228 6.83 25.08 25.72
C GLU A 228 5.78 24.45 24.79
N PRO A 229 4.99 25.23 24.02
CA PRO A 229 3.90 24.70 23.22
C PRO A 229 4.34 23.73 22.11
N ARG A 230 5.54 23.94 21.55
CA ARG A 230 6.09 23.04 20.51
C ARG A 230 6.38 21.67 21.06
N ASP A 231 7.04 21.61 22.22
CA ASP A 231 7.39 20.37 22.89
C ASP A 231 6.13 19.68 23.41
N GLN A 232 5.17 20.45 23.93
CA GLN A 232 3.89 19.94 24.40
C GLN A 232 3.08 19.28 23.27
N ALA A 233 2.98 19.93 22.10
CA ALA A 233 2.32 19.37 20.93
C ALA A 233 2.99 18.07 20.46
N TRP A 234 4.33 18.02 20.48
CA TRP A 234 5.09 16.83 20.10
C TRP A 234 4.92 15.69 21.11
N ALA A 235 4.91 15.98 22.40
CA ALA A 235 4.67 14.99 23.45
C ALA A 235 3.24 14.41 23.36
N TYR A 236 2.22 15.24 23.12
CA TYR A 236 0.87 14.73 22.86
C TYR A 236 0.80 13.87 21.60
N ARG A 237 1.53 14.26 20.54
CA ARG A 237 1.61 13.46 19.31
C ARG A 237 2.20 12.08 19.58
N GLU A 238 3.28 12.00 20.36
CA GLU A 238 3.92 10.74 20.74
C GLU A 238 2.97 9.83 21.54
N ILE A 239 2.17 10.40 22.45
CA ILE A 239 1.13 9.66 23.17
C ILE A 239 0.12 9.08 22.18
N ILE A 240 -0.39 9.89 21.23
CA ILE A 240 -1.34 9.45 20.23
C ILE A 240 -0.74 8.33 19.36
N ASP A 241 0.49 8.49 18.88
CA ASP A 241 1.16 7.49 18.05
C ASP A 241 1.37 6.18 18.80
N THR A 242 1.72 6.25 20.09
CA THR A 242 1.86 5.07 20.96
C THR A 242 0.52 4.34 21.14
N LEU A 243 -0.59 5.08 21.28
CA LEU A 243 -1.92 4.49 21.35
C LEU A 243 -2.31 3.80 20.03
N LEU A 244 -2.07 4.47 18.90
CA LEU A 244 -2.37 3.94 17.57
C LEU A 244 -1.53 2.70 17.22
N ALA A 245 -0.31 2.61 17.76
CA ALA A 245 0.58 1.45 17.58
C ALA A 245 0.29 0.29 18.53
N SER A 246 -0.56 0.48 19.56
CA SER A 246 -0.85 -0.56 20.54
C SER A 246 -1.85 -1.60 20.01
N GLU A 247 -1.50 -2.89 20.10
CA GLU A 247 -2.38 -4.00 19.73
C GLU A 247 -3.69 -4.00 20.55
N ASP A 248 -3.64 -3.44 21.77
CA ASP A 248 -4.77 -3.24 22.68
C ASP A 248 -5.91 -2.41 22.05
N MET A 249 -5.65 -1.61 21.01
CA MET A 249 -6.68 -0.86 20.26
C MET A 249 -7.13 -1.53 18.94
N MET A 250 -6.38 -2.53 18.45
CA MET A 250 -6.67 -3.22 17.18
C MET A 250 -7.61 -4.42 17.33
N MET A 251 -7.85 -4.88 18.56
CA MET A 251 -8.61 -6.10 18.85
C MET A 251 -10.02 -5.78 19.38
N THR A 252 -10.87 -5.15 18.56
CA THR A 252 -12.32 -5.10 18.83
C THR A 252 -13.10 -5.72 17.67
N SER A 253 -12.82 -6.99 17.37
CA SER A 253 -13.71 -7.86 16.56
C SER A 253 -13.29 -9.31 16.73
N THR A 254 -13.48 -9.87 17.92
CA THR A 254 -13.64 -11.34 18.04
C THR A 254 -14.52 -11.64 19.25
N SER A 255 -15.81 -11.69 19.01
CA SER A 255 -16.82 -12.40 19.81
C SER A 255 -17.96 -12.76 18.88
#